data_AF-A0A957TUL1-F1
#
_entry.id   AF-A0A957TUL1-F1
#
_cell.length_a   1.000
_cell.length_b   1.000
_cell.length_c   1.000
_cell.angle_alpha   90.00
_cell.angle_beta   90.00
_cell.angle_gamma   90.00
#
_symmetry.space_group_name_H-M   'P 1'
#
loop_
_entity.id
_entity.type
_entity.pdbx_description
1 polymer ?
#
loop_
_entity_poly.entity_id
_entity_poly.type
_entity_poly.pdbx_seq_one_letter_code
_entity_poly.pdbx_strand_id
1 'polypeptide(L)' 'DLQNPSFLHFIEGYRSVRSLPQAEIERIPLFLRLDALVTFARLQRALTPVNPDGELVWMAGLRKKLAAKMDVHREAFAK' A
#
# COMPACT_ATOMS: atom_id res chain seq x y z
N ASP A 1 8.61 -7.56 1.48
CA ASP A 1 9.70 -8.26 0.79
C ASP A 1 9.27 -9.70 0.54
N LEU A 2 9.38 -10.19 -0.70
CA LEU A 2 9.00 -11.55 -1.07
C LEU A 2 10.03 -12.60 -0.62
N GLN A 3 11.19 -12.17 -0.12
CA GLN A 3 12.17 -13.04 0.52
C GLN A 3 12.06 -13.05 2.05
N ASN A 4 11.05 -12.38 2.62
CA ASN A 4 10.85 -12.36 4.06
C ASN A 4 10.48 -13.78 4.57
N PRO A 5 11.13 -14.28 5.65
CA PRO A 5 10.85 -15.62 6.18
C PRO A 5 9.38 -15.88 6.51
N SER A 6 8.66 -14.89 7.06
CA SER A 6 7.23 -15.02 7.39
C SER A 6 6.38 -15.22 6.14
N PHE A 7 6.74 -14.55 5.04
CA PHE A 7 6.04 -14.69 3.77
C PHE A 7 6.31 -16.07 3.15
N LEU A 8 7.54 -16.57 3.22
CA LEU A 8 7.89 -17.91 2.72
C LEU A 8 7.14 -19.00 3.47
N HIS A 9 7.11 -18.93 4.81
CA HIS A 9 6.33 -19.87 5.63
C HIS A 9 4.83 -19.79 5.36
N PHE A 10 4.29 -18.59 5.11
CA PHE A 10 2.89 -18.44 4.71
C PHE A 10 2.59 -19.17 3.39
N ILE A 11 3.45 -19.00 2.38
CA ILE A 11 3.28 -19.65 1.08
C ILE A 11 3.38 -21.18 1.20
N GLU A 12 4.33 -21.67 1.99
CA GLU A 12 4.48 -23.10 2.29
C GLU A 12 3.21 -23.66 2.95
N GLY A 13 2.72 -23.00 3.99
CA GLY A 13 1.48 -23.38 4.67
C GLY A 13 0.27 -23.33 3.74
N TYR A 14 0.13 -22.29 2.92
CA TYR A 14 -0.97 -22.17 1.96
C TYR A 14 -0.95 -23.30 0.92
N ARG A 15 0.24 -23.65 0.41
CA ARG A 15 0.44 -24.76 -0.53
C ARG A 15 0.06 -26.12 0.04
N SER A 16 0.12 -26.30 1.35
CA SER A 16 -0.29 -27.56 2.00
C SER A 16 -1.81 -27.82 1.89
N VAL A 17 -2.61 -26.78 1.71
CA VAL A 17 -4.09 -26.87 1.62
C VAL A 17 -4.60 -26.63 0.20
N ARG A 18 -3.94 -25.77 -0.59
CA ARG A 18 -4.38 -25.39 -1.93
C ARG A 18 -3.20 -25.25 -2.89
N SER A 19 -3.35 -25.75 -4.12
CA SER A 19 -2.35 -25.55 -5.17
C SER A 19 -2.16 -24.06 -5.46
N LEU A 20 -0.90 -23.62 -5.42
CA LEU A 20 -0.47 -22.26 -5.76
C LEU A 20 0.76 -22.37 -6.69
N PRO A 21 0.55 -22.39 -8.01
CA PRO A 21 1.61 -22.46 -9.01
C PRO A 21 2.63 -21.33 -8.84
N GLN A 22 3.90 -21.62 -9.16
CA GLN A 22 4.97 -20.62 -9.06
C GLN A 22 4.69 -19.37 -9.91
N ALA A 23 4.09 -19.56 -11.09
CA ALA A 23 3.67 -18.47 -11.98
C ALA A 23 2.64 -17.51 -11.34
N GLU A 24 1.86 -17.95 -10.35
CA GLU A 24 0.96 -17.05 -9.61
C GLU A 24 1.72 -16.23 -8.56
N ILE A 25 2.72 -16.82 -7.91
CA ILE A 25 3.59 -16.13 -6.94
C ILE A 25 4.40 -15.04 -7.63
N GLU A 26 4.88 -15.31 -8.84
CA GLU A 26 5.60 -14.34 -9.68
C GLU A 26 4.75 -13.12 -10.04
N ARG A 27 3.42 -13.20 -9.93
CA ARG A 27 2.50 -12.07 -10.14
C ARG A 27 2.27 -11.23 -8.88
N ILE A 28 2.69 -11.67 -7.70
CA ILE A 28 2.50 -10.92 -6.45
C ILE A 28 3.06 -9.49 -6.52
N PRO A 29 4.24 -9.21 -7.13
CA PRO A 29 4.69 -7.84 -7.34
C PRO A 29 3.67 -6.95 -8.07
N LEU A 30 2.92 -7.48 -9.04
CA LEU A 30 1.87 -6.73 -9.73
C LEU A 30 0.74 -6.34 -8.78
N PHE A 31 0.30 -7.26 -7.91
CA PHE A 31 -0.72 -6.97 -6.91
C PHE A 31 -0.25 -5.97 -5.86
N LEU A 32 1.03 -6.02 -5.46
CA LEU A 32 1.62 -5.01 -4.57
C LEU A 32 1.64 -3.63 -5.24
N ARG A 33 1.93 -3.55 -6.54
CA ARG A 33 1.80 -2.29 -7.30
C ARG A 33 0.36 -1.82 -7.36
N LEU A 34 -0.61 -2.72 -7.58
CA LEU A 34 -2.03 -2.35 -7.58
C LEU A 34 -2.47 -1.81 -6.21
N ASP A 35 -2.07 -2.46 -5.12
CA ASP A 35 -2.37 -1.99 -3.76
C ASP A 35 -1.78 -0.60 -3.49
N ALA A 36 -0.54 -0.36 -3.92
CA ALA A 36 0.08 0.97 -3.82
C ALA A 36 -0.71 2.04 -4.59
N LEU A 37 -1.23 1.72 -5.78
CA LEU A 37 -2.03 2.63 -6.59
C LEU A 37 -3.38 2.93 -5.93
N VAL A 38 -4.07 1.90 -5.45
CA VAL A 38 -5.34 2.04 -4.75
C VAL A 38 -5.15 2.86 -3.48
N THR A 39 -4.08 2.61 -2.73
CA THR A 39 -3.74 3.38 -1.53
C THR A 39 -3.45 4.84 -1.86
N PHE A 40 -2.69 5.12 -2.92
CA PHE A 40 -2.48 6.49 -3.41
C PHE A 40 -3.80 7.20 -3.72
N ALA A 41 -4.67 6.58 -4.51
CA ALA A 41 -5.97 7.17 -4.88
C ALA A 41 -6.85 7.45 -3.64
N ARG A 42 -6.82 6.55 -2.65
CA ARG A 42 -7.54 6.74 -1.37
C ARG A 42 -6.98 7.92 -0.58
N LEU A 43 -5.65 8.07 -0.51
CA LEU A 43 -5.01 9.19 0.17
C LEU A 43 -5.30 10.51 -0.54
N GLN A 44 -5.17 10.54 -1.88
CA GLN A 44 -5.49 11.71 -2.68
C GLN A 44 -6.93 12.16 -2.45
N ARG A 45 -7.89 11.22 -2.48
CA ARG A 45 -9.30 11.52 -2.19
C ARG A 45 -9.52 12.04 -0.77
N ALA A 46 -8.83 11.47 0.22
CA ALA A 46 -8.96 11.91 1.61
C ALA A 46 -8.35 13.30 1.85
N LEU A 47 -7.38 13.70 1.03
CA LEU A 47 -6.66 14.97 1.12
C LEU A 47 -7.17 16.02 0.13
N THR A 48 -8.23 15.76 -0.65
CA THR A 48 -8.71 16.69 -1.68
C THR A 48 -10.25 16.70 -1.77
N PRO A 49 -10.91 17.86 -1.58
CA PRO A 49 -10.35 19.17 -1.23
C PRO A 49 -9.92 19.26 0.25
N VAL A 50 -8.89 20.04 0.54
CA VAL A 50 -8.54 20.38 1.93
C VAL A 50 -9.41 21.55 2.37
N ASN A 51 -10.21 21.36 3.42
CA ASN A 51 -10.83 22.48 4.14
C ASN A 51 -10.25 22.54 5.56
N PRO A 52 -9.24 23.39 5.81
CA PRO A 52 -8.60 23.50 7.12
C PRO A 52 -9.46 24.26 8.14
N ASP A 53 -10.57 24.88 7.74
CA ASP A 53 -11.40 25.69 8.62
C ASP A 53 -12.14 24.80 9.63
N GLY A 54 -11.95 25.08 10.91
CA GLY A 54 -12.55 24.31 12.00
C GLY A 54 -11.85 22.99 12.33
N GLU A 55 -10.67 22.71 11.76
CA GLU A 55 -9.92 21.51 12.10
C GLU A 55 -9.34 21.54 13.53
N LEU A 56 -9.48 20.43 14.25
CA LEU A 56 -8.79 20.16 15.51
C LEU A 56 -7.27 20.13 15.30
N VAL A 57 -6.53 20.59 16.31
CA VAL A 57 -5.05 20.74 16.26
C VAL A 57 -4.32 19.46 15.81
N TRP A 58 -4.79 18.29 16.22
CA TRP A 58 -4.16 17.01 15.85
C TRP A 58 -4.35 16.64 14.37
N MET A 59 -5.38 17.17 13.70
CA MET A 59 -5.69 16.87 12.30
C MET A 59 -4.67 17.46 11.34
N ALA A 60 -4.11 18.64 11.65
CA ALA A 60 -3.02 19.22 10.88
C ALA A 60 -1.77 18.30 10.84
N GLY A 61 -1.45 17.66 11.97
CA GLY A 61 -0.36 16.69 12.08
C GLY A 61 -0.65 15.40 11.31
N LEU A 62 -1.89 14.90 11.38
CA LEU A 62 -2.31 13.73 10.60
C LEU A 62 -2.25 14.01 9.10
N ARG A 63 -2.77 15.16 8.65
CA ARG A 63 -2.74 15.57 7.25
C ARG A 63 -1.32 15.58 6.69
N LYS A 64 -0.36 16.15 7.43
CA LYS A 64 1.07 16.14 7.03
C LYS A 64 1.61 14.71 6.87
N LYS A 65 1.30 13.81 7.81
CA LYS A 65 1.72 12.40 7.74
C LYS A 65 1.11 11.66 6.54
N LEU A 66 -0.18 11.90 6.27
CA LEU A 66 -0.87 11.29 5.14
C LEU A 66 -0.37 11.83 3.80
N ALA A 67 -0.08 13.13 3.71
CA ALA A 67 0.52 13.74 2.53
C ALA A 67 1.92 13.14 2.25
N ALA A 68 2.77 13.03 3.26
CA ALA A 68 4.07 12.38 3.12
C ALA A 68 3.94 10.92 2.64
N LYS A 69 2.96 10.17 3.16
CA LYS A 69 2.71 8.80 2.69
C LYS A 69 2.22 8.76 1.23
N MET A 70 1.37 9.70 0.84
CA MET A 70 0.90 9.84 -0.54
C MET A 70 2.07 10.11 -1.50
N ASP A 71 3.03 10.95 -1.09
CA ASP A 71 4.21 11.26 -1.91
C ASP A 71 5.12 10.04 -2.10
N VAL A 72 5.33 9.22 -1.07
CA VAL A 72 6.06 7.94 -1.21
C VAL A 72 5.41 7.05 -2.28
N HIS A 73 4.08 6.92 -2.28
CA HIS A 73 3.40 6.15 -3.31
C HIS A 73 3.52 6.80 -4.69
N ARG A 74 3.42 8.13 -4.79
CA ARG A 74 3.58 8.88 -6.06
C ARG A 74 4.96 8.64 -6.68
N GLU A 75 6.02 8.77 -5.89
CA GLU A 75 7.40 8.58 -6.32
C GLU A 75 7.68 7.15 -6.76
N ALA A 76 7.06 6.16 -6.12
CA ALA A 76 7.18 4.75 -6.49
C ALA A 76 6.61 4.43 -7.89
N PHE A 77 5.73 5.27 -8.45
CA PHE A 77 5.21 5.12 -9.81
C PHE A 77 5.94 6.00 -10.84
N ALA A 78 6.76 6.96 -10.42
CA ALA A 78 7.53 7.82 -11.31
C ALA A 78 8.85 7.16 -11.80
N LYS A 79 9.24 6.04 -11.18
CA LYS A 79 10.39 5.20 -11.54
C LYS A 79 9.92 3.96 -12.31
#